data_AF-A0A349CVA8-F1
#
_entry.id   AF-A0A349CVA8-F1
#
_cell.length_a   1.000
_cell.length_b   1.000
_cell.length_c   1.000
_cell.angle_alpha   90.00
_cell.angle_beta   90.00
_cell.angle_gamma   90.00
#
_symmetry.space_group_name_H-M   'P 1'
#
loop_
_entity.id
_entity.type
_entity.pdbx_description
1 polymer ?
#
loop_
_entity_poly.entity_id
_entity_poly.type
_entity_poly.pdbx_seq_one_letter_code
_entity_poly.pdbx_strand_id
1 'polypeptide(L)' 'TRPDAVLRARRAVFDALFFRRLRARMGGRLDYILSGGGALDPDLSRLFRGIGVPVIEGYG' A
#
# COMPACT_ATOMS: atom_id res chain seq x y z
N THR A 1 1.98 -2.47 -19.78
CA THR A 1 0.55 -2.31 -20.14
C THR A 1 0.11 -0.90 -19.78
N ARG A 2 -0.34 -0.08 -20.75
CA ARG A 2 -0.85 1.26 -20.46
C ARG A 2 -2.21 1.12 -19.75
N PRO A 3 -2.38 1.64 -18.53
CA PRO A 3 -3.66 1.50 -17.83
C PRO A 3 -4.73 2.33 -18.53
N ASP A 4 -5.85 1.69 -18.81
CA ASP A 4 -7.06 2.31 -19.37
C ASP A 4 -7.55 3.44 -18.45
N ALA A 5 -8.19 4.45 -19.05
CA ALA A 5 -8.65 5.64 -18.31
C ALA A 5 -9.63 5.27 -17.18
N VAL A 6 -10.42 4.20 -17.37
CA VAL A 6 -11.37 3.68 -16.40
C VAL A 6 -10.65 3.11 -15.19
N LEU A 7 -9.59 2.30 -15.38
CA LEU A 7 -8.77 1.77 -14.30
C LEU A 7 -8.10 2.89 -13.49
N ARG A 8 -7.64 3.96 -14.15
CA ARG A 8 -7.09 5.13 -13.45
C ARG A 8 -8.15 5.83 -12.59
N ALA A 9 -9.36 6.04 -13.13
CA ALA A 9 -10.47 6.64 -12.39
C ALA A 9 -10.88 5.78 -11.19
N ARG A 10 -11.05 4.46 -11.39
CA ARG A 10 -11.36 3.52 -10.31
C ARG A 10 -10.29 3.53 -9.22
N ARG A 11 -9.01 3.59 -9.62
CA ARG A 11 -7.90 3.68 -8.67
C ARG A 11 -7.89 4.99 -7.88
N ALA A 12 -8.18 6.12 -8.52
CA ALA A 12 -8.29 7.41 -7.85
C ALA A 12 -9.44 7.43 -6.83
N VAL A 13 -10.60 6.86 -7.18
CA VAL A 13 -11.74 6.73 -6.25
C VAL A 13 -11.38 5.85 -5.05
N PHE A 14 -10.76 4.68 -5.29
CA PHE A 14 -10.29 3.81 -4.22
C PHE A 14 -9.23 4.48 -3.34
N ASP A 15 -8.32 5.25 -3.93
CA ASP A 15 -7.29 5.98 -3.18
C ASP A 15 -7.91 7.06 -2.28
N ALA A 16 -8.88 7.82 -2.78
CA ALA A 16 -9.54 8.86 -2.02
C ALA A 16 -10.43 8.33 -0.88
N LEU A 17 -11.14 7.22 -1.11
CA LEU A 17 -12.13 6.66 -0.16
C LEU A 17 -11.50 5.70 0.85
N PHE A 18 -10.59 4.84 0.39
CA PHE A 18 -10.07 3.73 1.19
C PHE A 18 -8.64 3.99 1.64
N PHE A 19 -7.72 4.23 0.70
CA PHE A 19 -6.31 4.38 1.04
C PHE A 19 -6.05 5.65 1.86
N ARG A 20 -6.70 6.77 1.56
CA ARG A 20 -6.60 8.00 2.36
C ARG A 20 -7.07 7.80 3.80
N ARG A 21 -8.15 7.04 4.01
CA ARG A 21 -8.67 6.73 5.35
C ARG A 21 -7.73 5.79 6.11
N LEU A 22 -7.19 4.79 5.43
CA LEU A 22 -6.25 3.84 6.01
C LEU A 22 -4.92 4.53 6.39
N ARG A 23 -4.36 5.36 5.48
CA ARG A 23 -3.18 6.20 5.76
C ARG A 23 -3.43 7.14 6.94
N ALA A 24 -4.59 7.80 7.00
CA ALA A 24 -4.94 8.67 8.12
C ALA A 24 -5.02 7.90 9.46
N ARG A 25 -5.56 6.67 9.46
CA ARG A 25 -5.60 5.81 10.65
C ARG A 25 -4.21 5.31 11.08
N MET A 26 -3.27 5.18 10.13
CA MET A 26 -1.86 4.86 10.41
C MET A 26 -1.03 6.09 10.83
N GLY A 27 -1.63 7.27 11.02
CA GLY A 27 -0.95 8.49 11.44
C GLY A 27 -0.63 9.48 10.32
N GLY A 28 -1.01 9.18 9.07
CA GLY A 28 -1.00 10.12 7.94
C GLY A 28 0.37 10.46 7.36
N ARG A 29 1.46 9.99 7.95
CA ARG A 29 2.86 10.23 7.52
C ARG A 29 3.70 8.94 7.44
N LEU A 30 3.04 7.79 7.35
CA LEU A 30 3.74 6.52 7.23
C LEU A 30 4.16 6.31 5.77
N ASP A 31 5.46 6.34 5.49
CA ASP A 31 6.01 6.14 4.14
C ASP A 31 6.38 4.68 3.85
N TYR A 32 6.75 3.92 4.88
CA TYR A 32 7.12 2.50 4.77
C TYR A 32 6.98 1.78 6.10
N ILE A 33 6.77 0.46 6.04
CA ILE A 33 6.72 -0.43 7.20
C ILE A 33 7.94 -1.34 7.14
N LEU A 34 8.64 -1.57 8.24
CA LEU A 34 9.73 -2.53 8.32
C LEU A 34 9.24 -3.83 8.97
N SER A 35 9.41 -4.96 8.30
CA SER A 35 9.08 -6.30 8.81
C SER A 35 10.38 -7.10 9.01
N GLY A 36 10.84 -7.30 10.25
CA GLY A 36 12.16 -7.89 10.54
C GLY A 36 12.17 -9.20 11.33
N GLY A 37 11.02 -9.85 11.52
CA GLY A 37 10.89 -11.03 12.40
C GLY A 37 10.73 -12.38 11.68
N GLY A 38 10.57 -12.39 10.36
CA GLY A 38 10.27 -13.58 9.57
C GLY A 38 9.81 -13.24 8.16
N ALA A 39 9.62 -14.28 7.33
CA ALA A 39 9.21 -14.12 5.94
C ALA A 39 7.91 -13.32 5.84
N LEU A 40 7.93 -12.24 5.06
CA LEU A 40 6.75 -11.44 4.81
C LEU A 40 5.85 -12.16 3.80
N ASP A 41 4.56 -12.23 4.12
CA ASP A 41 3.58 -12.76 3.18
C ASP A 41 3.54 -11.89 1.90
N PRO A 42 3.74 -12.48 0.70
CA PRO A 42 3.79 -11.74 -0.56
C PRO A 42 2.49 -11.02 -0.91
N ASP A 43 1.34 -11.54 -0.49
CA ASP A 43 0.03 -10.92 -0.72
C ASP A 43 -0.13 -9.69 0.18
N LEU A 44 0.34 -9.80 1.42
CA LEU A 44 0.37 -8.67 2.36
C LEU A 44 1.27 -7.54 1.83
N SER A 45 2.47 -7.87 1.34
CA SER A 45 3.38 -6.90 0.73
C SER A 45 2.75 -6.19 -0.47
N ARG A 46 2.07 -6.93 -1.35
CA ARG A 46 1.36 -6.36 -2.52
C ARG A 46 0.20 -5.45 -2.10
N LEU A 47 -0.54 -5.80 -1.07
CA LEU A 47 -1.65 -5.00 -0.56
C LEU A 47 -1.16 -3.65 -0.02
N PHE A 48 -0.16 -3.67 0.86
CA PHE A 48 0.45 -2.47 1.45
C PHE A 48 1.10 -1.55 0.40
N ARG A 49 1.76 -2.15 -0.58
CA ARG A 49 2.28 -1.44 -1.75
C ARG A 49 1.15 -0.80 -2.58
N GLY A 50 -0.02 -1.43 -2.67
CA GLY A 50 -1.22 -0.87 -3.29
C GLY A 50 -1.79 0.35 -2.55
N ILE A 51 -1.72 0.34 -1.21
CA ILE A 51 -2.15 1.42 -0.30
C ILE A 51 -1.19 2.63 -0.33
N GLY A 52 0.02 2.45 -0.89
CA GLY A 52 1.07 3.47 -0.93
C GLY A 52 1.95 3.50 0.31
N VAL A 53 1.96 2.41 1.09
CA VAL A 53 2.81 2.25 2.27
C VAL A 53 3.54 0.92 2.12
N PRO A 54 4.58 0.82 1.28
CA PRO A 54 5.28 -0.44 1.04
C PRO A 54 5.87 -1.02 2.33
N VAL A 55 5.79 -2.34 2.46
CA VAL A 55 6.47 -3.08 3.52
C VAL A 55 7.84 -3.51 3.00
N ILE A 56 8.88 -3.16 3.74
CA ILE A 56 10.26 -3.57 3.53
C ILE A 56 10.51 -4.78 4.43
N GLU A 57 10.92 -5.88 3.82
CA GLU A 57 11.33 -7.07 4.54
C GLU A 57 12.78 -6.87 5.01
N GLY A 58 12.95 -6.72 6.32
CA GLY A 58 14.25 -6.70 6.97
C GLY A 58 14.80 -8.12 6.97
N TYR A 59 15.63 -8.43 5.98
CA TYR A 59 16.41 -9.65 5.94
C TYR A 59 17.54 -9.52 6.98
N GLY A 60 17.58 -10.46 7.92
CA GLY A 60 18.66 -10.64 8.89
C GLY A 60 19.36 -11.96 8.64
#